data_AF-A0A925CWC4-F1
#
_entry.id   AF-A0A925CWC4-F1
#
_cell.length_a   1.000
_cell.length_b   1.000
_cell.length_c   1.000
_cell.angle_alpha   90.00
_cell.angle_beta   90.00
_cell.angle_gamma   90.00
#
_symmetry.space_group_name_H-M   'P 1'
#
loop_
_entity.id
_entity.type
_entity.pdbx_description
1 polymer ?
#
loop_
_entity_poly.entity_id
_entity_poly.type
_entity_poly.pdbx_seq_one_letter_code
_entity_poly.pdbx_strand_id
1 'polypeptide(L)' 'MESTGKIVAGVLAGVAVGAVLGLLFAPDKGSTTRQKLTDSVKGFGQELADQAEGFISDKAGRVKNQAQNLAEKSFS' A
#
# COMPACT_ATOMS: atom_id res chain seq x y z
N MET A 1 13.44 7.75 13.79
CA MET A 1 12.53 7.76 12.61
C MET A 1 13.26 8.09 11.29
N GLU A 2 14.58 8.32 11.32
CA GLU A 2 15.41 8.61 10.13
C GLU A 2 15.40 7.50 9.06
N SER A 3 15.38 6.24 9.47
CA SER A 3 15.52 5.11 8.54
C SER A 3 14.26 4.87 7.72
N THR A 4 13.07 5.02 8.32
CA THR A 4 11.78 4.85 7.63
C THR A 4 11.60 5.90 6.54
N GLY A 5 11.95 7.17 6.81
CA GLY A 5 11.86 8.24 5.81
C GLY A 5 12.74 7.97 4.59
N LYS A 6 13.96 7.47 4.79
CA LYS A 6 14.89 7.11 3.71
C LYS A 6 14.39 5.91 2.88
N ILE A 7 13.80 4.91 3.54
CA ILE A 7 13.22 3.75 2.85
C ILE A 7 12.03 4.18 2.00
N VAL A 8 11.11 4.98 2.56
CA VAL A 8 9.95 5.49 1.82
C VAL A 8 10.40 6.35 0.64
N ALA A 9 11.38 7.25 0.83
CA ALA A 9 11.93 8.07 -0.24
C ALA A 9 12.57 7.22 -1.36
N GLY A 10 13.33 6.18 -1.00
CA GLY A 10 13.92 5.25 -1.96
C GLY A 10 12.87 4.49 -2.78
N VAL A 11 11.81 4.01 -2.14
CA VAL A 11 10.70 3.34 -2.82
C VAL A 11 9.98 4.29 -3.77
N LEU A 12 9.64 5.50 -3.32
CA LEU A 12 8.97 6.50 -4.16
C LEU A 12 9.84 6.91 -5.36
N ALA A 13 11.14 7.11 -5.16
CA ALA A 13 12.07 7.40 -6.24
C ALA A 13 12.14 6.24 -7.25
N GLY A 14 12.20 5.00 -6.78
CA GLY A 14 12.18 3.80 -7.63
C GLY A 14 10.89 3.68 -8.44
N VAL A 15 9.73 3.88 -7.81
CA VAL A 15 8.42 3.85 -8.49
C VAL A 15 8.33 4.96 -9.54
N ALA A 16 8.77 6.19 -9.22
CA ALA A 16 8.74 7.31 -10.16
C ALA A 16 9.62 7.04 -11.39
N VAL A 17 10.87 6.60 -11.19
CA VAL A 17 11.77 6.24 -12.28
C VAL A 17 11.17 5.10 -13.12
N GLY A 18 10.64 4.06 -12.46
CA GLY A 18 9.99 2.93 -13.12
C GLY A 18 8.76 3.34 -13.94
N ALA A 19 7.92 4.23 -13.41
CA ALA A 19 6.73 4.73 -14.11
C ALA A 19 7.09 5.59 -15.33
N VAL A 20 8.10 6.46 -15.21
CA VAL A 20 8.58 7.28 -16.34
C VAL A 20 9.13 6.38 -17.44
N LEU A 21 9.98 5.41 -17.09
CA LEU A 21 10.50 4.45 -18.07
C LEU A 21 9.39 3.59 -18.66
N GLY A 22 8.47 3.07 -17.84
CA GLY A 22 7.33 2.26 -18.30
C GLY A 22 6.43 3.02 -19.28
N LEU A 23 6.15 4.30 -19.00
CA LEU A 23 5.38 5.16 -19.89
C LEU A 23 6.14 5.48 -21.19
N LEU A 24 7.46 5.67 -21.11
CA LEU A 24 8.31 5.95 -22.28
C LEU A 24 8.42 4.73 -23.21
N PHE A 25 8.58 3.52 -22.65
CA PHE A 25 8.71 2.29 -23.42
C PHE A 25 7.36 1.74 -23.92
N ALA A 26 6.27 1.98 -23.19
CA ALA A 26 4.92 1.54 -23.55
C ALA A 26 3.91 2.71 -23.52
N PRO A 27 3.97 3.62 -24.51
CA PRO A 27 2.96 4.67 -24.63
C PRO A 27 1.65 4.09 -25.15
N ASP A 28 0.63 4.04 -24.28
CA ASP A 28 -0.75 3.86 -24.70
C ASP A 28 -1.32 5.18 -25.25
N LYS A 29 -2.27 5.12 -26.18
CA LYS A 29 -2.96 6.31 -26.68
C LYS A 29 -3.69 7.02 -25.53
N GLY A 30 -3.49 8.33 -25.38
CA GLY A 30 -4.01 9.09 -24.23
C GLY A 30 -5.52 8.97 -23.99
N SER A 31 -6.32 8.79 -25.06
CA SER A 31 -7.76 8.53 -24.94
C SER A 31 -8.06 7.20 -24.24
N THR A 32 -7.30 6.16 -24.56
CA THR A 32 -7.36 4.83 -23.98
C THR A 32 -6.81 4.83 -22.55
N THR A 33 -5.72 5.54 -22.28
CA THR A 33 -5.13 5.66 -20.94
C THR A 33 -6.10 6.30 -19.96
N ARG A 34 -6.84 7.35 -20.36
CA ARG A 34 -7.80 8.03 -19.47
C ARG A 34 -9.00 7.17 -19.10
N GLN A 35 -9.53 6.40 -20.06
CA GLN A 35 -10.58 5.40 -19.80
C GLN A 35 -10.06 4.27 -18.90
N LYS A 36 -8.97 3.61 -19.31
CA LYS A 36 -8.36 2.52 -18.54
C LYS A 36 -8.00 2.94 -17.12
N LEU A 37 -7.48 4.16 -16.92
CA LEU A 37 -7.14 4.66 -15.59
C LEU A 37 -8.39 4.83 -14.72
N THR A 38 -9.48 5.36 -15.27
CA THR A 38 -10.72 5.55 -14.50
C THR A 38 -11.31 4.21 -14.06
N ASP A 39 -11.35 3.23 -14.97
CA ASP A 39 -11.89 1.91 -14.70
C ASP A 39 -10.96 1.11 -13.77
N SER A 40 -9.64 1.16 -14.01
CA SER A 40 -8.65 0.46 -13.19
C SER A 40 -8.53 1.06 -11.79
N VAL A 41 -8.56 2.39 -11.63
CA VAL A 41 -8.48 3.03 -10.30
C VAL A 41 -9.68 2.70 -9.45
N LYS A 42 -10.89 2.65 -10.03
CA LYS A 42 -12.09 2.24 -9.28
C LYS A 42 -12.01 0.78 -8.84
N GLY A 43 -11.69 -0.14 -9.76
CA GLY A 43 -11.64 -1.57 -9.43
C GLY A 43 -10.47 -1.91 -8.49
N PHE A 44 -9.27 -1.45 -8.82
CA PHE A 44 -8.06 -1.74 -8.06
C PHE A 44 -8.09 -1.08 -6.68
N GLY A 45 -8.59 0.15 -6.57
CA GLY A 45 -8.70 0.85 -5.29
C GLY A 45 -9.62 0.13 -4.30
N GLN A 46 -10.74 -0.40 -4.78
CA GLN A 46 -11.68 -1.15 -3.95
C GLN A 46 -11.07 -2.48 -3.48
N GLU A 47 -10.46 -3.24 -4.39
CA GLU A 47 -9.82 -4.52 -4.05
C GLU A 47 -8.62 -4.35 -3.11
N LEU A 48 -7.81 -3.31 -3.30
CA LEU A 48 -6.73 -2.95 -2.38
C LEU A 48 -7.23 -2.51 -1.02
N ALA A 49 -8.29 -1.69 -0.98
CA ALA A 49 -8.87 -1.23 0.28
C ALA A 49 -9.39 -2.42 1.08
N ASP A 50 -10.16 -3.32 0.45
CA ASP A 50 -10.70 -4.51 1.08
C ASP A 50 -9.59 -5.44 1.60
N GLN A 51 -8.55 -5.67 0.77
CA GLN A 51 -7.43 -6.53 1.16
C GLN A 51 -6.55 -5.89 2.25
N ALA A 52 -6.34 -4.57 2.19
CA ALA A 52 -5.61 -3.83 3.21
C ALA A 52 -6.39 -3.79 4.53
N GLU A 53 -7.70 -3.57 4.49
CA GLU A 53 -8.57 -3.55 5.67
C GLU A 53 -8.59 -4.92 6.36
N GLY A 54 -8.70 -6.01 5.59
CA GLY A 54 -8.58 -7.37 6.13
C GLY A 54 -7.21 -7.61 6.78
N PHE A 55 -6.13 -7.24 6.11
CA PHE A 55 -4.78 -7.45 6.63
C PHE A 55 -4.46 -6.58 7.86
N ILE A 56 -4.96 -5.34 7.87
CA ILE A 56 -4.85 -4.42 9.01
C ILE A 56 -5.68 -4.94 10.17
N SER A 57 -6.93 -5.37 9.95
CA SER A 57 -7.78 -5.92 11.02
C SER A 57 -7.19 -7.18 11.62
N ASP A 58 -6.67 -8.11 10.81
CA ASP A 58 -6.05 -9.35 11.29
C ASP A 58 -4.76 -9.10 12.06
N LYS A 59 -3.94 -8.14 11.62
CA LYS A 59 -2.75 -7.74 12.37
C LYS A 59 -3.11 -6.95 13.63
N ALA A 60 -4.07 -6.02 13.55
CA ALA A 60 -4.52 -5.22 14.68
C ALA A 60 -5.14 -6.09 15.77
N GLY A 61 -5.96 -7.08 15.41
CA GLY A 61 -6.51 -8.07 16.34
C GLY A 61 -5.42 -8.87 17.05
N ARG A 62 -4.40 -9.33 16.32
CA ARG A 62 -3.25 -10.04 16.91
C ARG A 62 -2.42 -9.16 17.83
N VAL A 63 -2.16 -7.91 17.44
CA VAL A 63 -1.43 -6.94 18.26
C VAL A 63 -2.21 -6.60 19.53
N LYS A 64 -3.53 -6.38 19.41
CA LYS A 64 -4.40 -6.12 20.56
C LYS A 64 -4.43 -7.29 21.53
N ASN A 65 -4.59 -8.52 21.02
CA ASN A 65 -4.59 -9.72 21.86
C ASN A 65 -3.23 -9.97 22.52
N GLN A 66 -2.11 -9.74 21.82
CA GLN A 66 -0.78 -9.82 22.42
C GLN A 66 -0.59 -8.74 23.49
N ALA A 67 -1.01 -7.50 23.23
CA ALA A 67 -0.93 -6.41 24.20
C ALA A 67 -1.76 -6.69 25.46
N GLN A 68 -2.96 -7.25 25.31
CA GLN A 68 -3.80 -7.66 26.45
C GLN A 68 -3.15 -8.78 27.25
N ASN A 69 -2.66 -9.85 26.61
CA ASN A 69 -1.97 -10.95 27.29
C ASN A 69 -0.68 -10.47 27.99
N LEU A 70 0.05 -9.52 27.41
CA LEU A 70 1.24 -8.92 28.03
C LEU A 70 0.87 -8.05 29.23
N ALA A 71 -0.18 -7.24 29.14
CA ALA A 71 -0.66 -6.43 30.25
C ALA A 71 -1.13 -7.32 31.41
N GLU A 72 -1.94 -8.34 31.13
CA GLU A 72 -2.46 -9.27 32.15
C GLU A 72 -1.33 -10.01 32.88
N LYS A 73 -0.30 -10.45 32.15
CA LYS A 73 0.88 -11.13 32.70
C LYS A 73 1.85 -10.19 33.43
N SER A 74 1.71 -8.87 33.27
CA SER A 74 2.48 -7.86 34.02
C SER A 74 1.80 -7.43 35.31
N PHE A 75 0.51 -7.72 35.50
CA PHE A 75 -0.24 -7.41 36.73
C PHE A 75 -0.52 -8.65 37.61
N SER A 76 -0.10 -9.84 37.16
CA SER A 76 -0.08 -11.09 37.94
C SER A 76 1.36 -11.48 38.30
#